data_AF-A0A813RJJ5-F1
#
_entry.id   AF-A0A813RJJ5-F1
#
_cell.length_a   1.000
_cell.length_b   1.000
_cell.length_c   1.000
_cell.angle_alpha   90.00
_cell.angle_beta   90.00
_cell.angle_gamma   90.00
#
_symmetry.space_group_name_H-M   'P 1'
#
loop_
_entity.id
_entity.type
_entity.pdbx_description
1 polymer ?
#
loop_
_entity_poly.entity_id
_entity_poly.type
_entity_poly.pdbx_seq_one_letter_code
_entity_poly.pdbx_strand_id
1 'polypeptide(L)'
;MLTTLRVSLCKARCLHIRFLYTGKKELSPLVAYQKKVDDNELRFDQHQHHLMLQLDQLWYQLQNYEPSSNAQSSLNRLKKTNDHSKNDVLSTVVQDILSETWLLCFDEFQVTDIGDAMIIRRLFEHLFANGMVMVSTSNRRPDDLYYNGLNRELFLPFIPFLKKHCQIYDMGSTLDYRLTGTDGQVQTVFDARKPSTEREINLLCEKLIAPHTPQPQELDVMGRKCYIPWQARGVVKFTFQELCTKNLFSADFIAIASTYHTLVLLNIPKLNIEHRDQIRRFIILIDELYNYYTKLICSILVDDVREIFTPLKDNKNLKREDLMSMDEFHAFDRTVSRLIEMQSKEYLAKPKLFSKKVQDEWSKL
;
A
#
# COMPACT_ATOMS: atom_id res chain seq x y z
N MET A 1 20.19 10.07 -7.87
CA MET A 1 20.21 10.64 -9.24
C MET A 1 20.17 9.44 -10.19
N LEU A 2 18.97 9.02 -10.60
CA LEU A 2 18.73 7.79 -11.35
C LEU A 2 17.82 8.13 -12.53
N THR A 3 18.26 7.81 -13.73
CA THR A 3 17.61 8.17 -14.99
C THR A 3 16.69 7.03 -15.42
N THR A 4 15.40 7.32 -15.57
CA THR A 4 14.38 6.38 -16.02
C THR A 4 14.43 6.24 -17.54
N LEU A 5 14.74 5.06 -18.07
CA LEU A 5 14.57 4.75 -19.49
C LEU A 5 13.35 3.83 -19.66
N ARG A 6 12.38 4.26 -20.46
CA ARG A 6 11.15 3.51 -20.78
C ARG A 6 11.47 2.49 -21.87
N VAL A 7 11.37 1.19 -21.55
CA VAL A 7 11.23 0.16 -22.59
C VAL A 7 9.75 0.07 -22.97
N SER A 8 9.43 0.52 -24.18
CA SER A 8 8.08 0.44 -24.76
C SER A 8 7.84 -0.95 -25.33
N LEU A 9 7.42 -1.90 -24.48
CA LEU A 9 6.61 -3.03 -24.94
C LEU A 9 5.18 -2.51 -25.06
N CYS A 10 4.76 -2.26 -26.30
CA CYS A 10 3.47 -1.68 -26.69
C CYS A 10 2.33 -1.95 -25.68
N LYS A 11 1.96 -0.90 -24.93
CA LYS A 11 0.75 -0.77 -24.10
C LYS A 11 0.55 -1.73 -22.92
N ALA A 12 1.61 -2.17 -22.23
CA ALA A 12 1.49 -2.71 -20.87
C ALA A 12 1.98 -1.68 -19.84
N ARG A 13 1.06 -1.05 -19.08
CA ARG A 13 1.38 -0.06 -18.03
C ARG A 13 1.91 -0.68 -16.71
N CYS A 14 2.23 -1.98 -16.68
CA CYS A 14 2.40 -2.71 -15.41
C CYS A 14 3.85 -3.05 -14.99
N LEU A 15 4.89 -2.61 -15.72
CA LEU A 15 6.28 -2.90 -15.34
C LEU A 15 7.12 -1.61 -15.21
N HIS A 16 7.34 -1.16 -13.98
CA HIS A 16 8.44 -0.24 -13.66
C HIS A 16 9.74 -1.03 -13.50
N ILE A 17 10.42 -1.30 -14.63
CA ILE A 17 11.77 -1.88 -14.64
C ILE A 17 12.76 -0.77 -14.29
N ARG A 18 13.51 -0.92 -13.18
CA ARG A 18 14.64 -0.06 -12.85
C ARG A 18 15.94 -0.83 -13.06
N PHE A 19 16.78 -0.33 -13.96
CA PHE A 19 18.11 -0.87 -14.23
C PHE A 19 19.08 -0.40 -13.15
N LEU A 20 19.66 -1.34 -12.40
CA LEU A 20 20.65 -1.06 -11.37
C LEU A 20 21.80 -2.06 -11.45
N TYR A 21 22.82 -1.75 -12.23
CA TYR A 21 24.17 -2.19 -11.92
C TYR A 21 25.17 -1.15 -12.42
N THR A 22 25.45 -0.16 -11.58
CA THR A 22 26.62 0.72 -11.75
C THR A 22 27.71 0.19 -10.83
N GLY A 23 28.80 -0.33 -11.39
CA GLY A 23 29.91 -1.00 -10.68
C GLY A 23 30.74 -0.11 -9.74
N LYS A 24 30.10 0.71 -8.90
CA LYS A 24 30.75 1.37 -7.77
C LYS A 24 30.68 0.45 -6.55
N LYS A 25 31.77 0.41 -5.77
CA LYS A 25 31.84 -0.30 -4.48
C LYS A 25 30.83 0.32 -3.50
N GLU A 26 29.62 -0.19 -3.52
CA GLU A 26 28.59 0.13 -2.54
C GLU A 26 28.73 -0.79 -1.31
N LEU A 27 28.29 -0.28 -0.15
CA LEU A 27 28.17 -1.05 1.07
C LEU A 27 27.23 -2.24 0.81
N SER A 28 27.53 -3.40 1.41
CA SER A 28 26.61 -4.53 1.33
C SER A 28 25.26 -4.17 1.98
N PRO A 29 24.14 -4.79 1.57
CA PRO A 29 22.80 -4.47 2.08
C PRO A 29 22.72 -4.40 3.60
N LEU A 30 23.36 -5.34 4.30
CA LEU A 30 23.38 -5.37 5.76
C LEU A 30 24.13 -4.17 6.34
N VAL A 31 25.29 -3.84 5.81
CA VAL A 31 26.09 -2.69 6.28
C VAL A 31 25.37 -1.38 5.99
N ALA A 32 24.71 -1.26 4.84
CA ALA A 32 23.89 -0.10 4.50
C ALA A 32 22.69 0.06 5.45
N TYR A 33 22.05 -1.05 5.85
CA TYR A 33 20.99 -1.04 6.85
C TYR A 33 21.51 -0.63 8.23
N GLN A 34 22.61 -1.24 8.68
CA GLN A 34 23.22 -0.96 9.99
C GLN A 34 23.56 0.52 10.11
N LYS A 35 24.20 1.08 9.06
CA LYS A 35 24.55 2.50 9.02
C LYS A 35 23.32 3.40 9.14
N LYS A 36 22.22 3.08 8.44
CA LYS A 36 20.97 3.83 8.56
C LYS A 36 20.35 3.74 9.94
N VAL A 37 20.53 2.62 10.64
CA VAL A 37 20.12 2.47 12.04
C VAL A 37 21.00 3.34 12.95
N ASP A 38 22.32 3.32 12.75
CA ASP A 38 23.27 4.12 13.53
C ASP A 38 23.08 5.63 13.31
N ASP A 39 22.76 6.03 12.07
CA ASP A 39 22.46 7.41 11.67
C ASP A 39 21.04 7.88 12.10
N ASN A 40 20.27 7.02 12.79
CA ASN A 40 18.87 7.24 13.17
C ASN A 40 17.90 7.53 12.00
N GLU A 41 18.27 7.17 10.77
CA GLU A 41 17.37 7.22 9.61
C GLU A 41 16.35 6.07 9.62
N LEU A 42 16.75 4.92 10.15
CA LEU A 42 15.93 3.73 10.33
C LEU A 42 15.98 3.28 11.78
N ARG A 43 14.92 2.59 12.21
CA ARG A 43 14.91 1.90 13.51
C ARG A 43 15.33 0.45 13.30
N PHE A 44 16.10 -0.09 14.24
CA PHE A 44 16.39 -1.52 14.26
C PHE A 44 15.10 -2.34 14.40
N ASP A 45 14.92 -3.29 13.51
CA ASP A 45 13.84 -4.28 13.53
C ASP A 45 14.43 -5.65 13.23
N GLN A 46 14.04 -6.65 14.02
CA GLN A 46 14.59 -8.01 13.90
C GLN A 46 14.21 -8.65 12.55
N HIS A 47 13.01 -8.37 12.03
CA HIS A 47 12.57 -8.95 10.76
C HIS A 47 13.27 -8.29 9.56
N GLN A 48 13.38 -6.96 9.55
CA GLN A 48 14.18 -6.23 8.55
C GLN A 48 15.64 -6.67 8.59
N HIS A 49 16.25 -6.77 9.77
CA HIS A 49 17.63 -7.25 9.91
C HIS A 49 17.79 -8.67 9.38
N HIS A 50 16.85 -9.58 9.67
CA HIS A 50 16.87 -10.92 9.10
C HIS A 50 16.78 -10.91 7.57
N LEU A 51 15.92 -10.08 6.99
CA LEU A 51 15.83 -9.93 5.54
C LEU A 51 17.10 -9.31 4.93
N MET A 52 17.71 -8.35 5.62
CA MET A 52 18.99 -7.77 5.20
C MET A 52 20.10 -8.82 5.18
N LEU A 53 20.15 -9.76 6.13
CA LEU A 53 21.10 -10.88 6.08
C LEU A 53 20.93 -11.73 4.81
N GLN A 54 19.69 -11.98 4.38
CA GLN A 54 19.40 -12.76 3.18
C GLN A 54 19.78 -12.00 1.90
N LEU A 55 19.47 -10.70 1.85
CA LEU A 55 19.91 -9.83 0.75
C LEU A 55 21.44 -9.70 0.70
N ASP A 56 22.11 -9.69 1.85
CA ASP A 56 23.57 -9.65 1.93
C ASP A 56 24.20 -10.91 1.34
N GLN A 57 23.65 -12.09 1.65
CA GLN A 57 24.07 -13.35 1.07
C GLN A 57 23.90 -13.35 -0.46
N LEU A 58 22.73 -12.91 -0.93
CA LEU A 58 22.48 -12.77 -2.37
C LEU A 58 23.48 -11.79 -3.00
N TRP A 59 23.73 -10.65 -2.35
CA TRP A 59 24.69 -9.66 -2.84
C TRP A 59 26.08 -10.24 -3.05
N TYR A 60 26.59 -11.04 -2.10
CA TYR A 60 27.87 -11.74 -2.26
C TYR A 60 27.85 -12.79 -3.38
N GLN A 61 26.77 -13.55 -3.52
CA GLN A 61 26.62 -14.52 -4.62
C GLN A 61 26.65 -13.83 -5.98
N LEU A 62 26.10 -12.61 -6.07
CA LEU A 62 25.98 -11.87 -7.31
C LEU A 62 27.23 -11.09 -7.72
N GLN A 63 28.22 -10.89 -6.82
CA GLN A 63 29.43 -10.11 -7.13
C GLN A 63 30.21 -10.63 -8.35
N ASN A 64 30.23 -11.94 -8.53
CA ASN A 64 30.93 -12.61 -9.64
C ASN A 64 29.95 -13.41 -10.51
N TYR A 65 28.66 -13.08 -10.45
CA TYR A 65 27.67 -13.76 -11.24
C TYR A 65 27.77 -13.30 -12.69
N GLU A 66 28.01 -14.24 -13.59
CA GLU A 66 27.86 -14.06 -15.02
C GLU A 66 26.79 -15.04 -15.53
N PRO A 67 25.75 -14.56 -16.23
CA PRO A 67 24.77 -15.45 -16.82
C PRO A 67 25.45 -16.38 -17.83
N SER A 68 25.17 -17.68 -17.75
CA SER A 68 25.91 -18.70 -18.50
C SER A 68 25.87 -18.46 -20.02
N SER A 69 27.02 -18.57 -20.69
CA SER A 69 27.22 -18.39 -22.14
C SER A 69 26.41 -19.37 -23.02
N ASN A 70 25.77 -20.39 -22.45
CA ASN A 70 24.80 -21.24 -23.17
C ASN A 70 23.45 -20.57 -23.43
N ALA A 71 23.13 -19.50 -22.69
CA ALA A 71 22.10 -18.54 -23.06
C ALA A 71 22.42 -17.94 -24.43
N GLN A 72 23.69 -17.57 -24.65
CA GLN A 72 24.23 -16.98 -25.88
C GLN A 72 24.45 -17.94 -27.06
N SER A 73 24.50 -19.25 -26.85
CA SER A 73 24.67 -20.24 -27.92
C SER A 73 23.34 -20.85 -28.41
N SER A 74 22.33 -20.98 -27.53
CA SER A 74 20.93 -21.26 -27.93
C SER A 74 20.36 -20.15 -28.82
N LEU A 75 20.86 -18.93 -28.62
CA LEU A 75 20.62 -17.69 -29.37
C LEU A 75 20.99 -17.75 -30.87
N ASN A 76 22.01 -18.53 -31.27
CA ASN A 76 22.40 -18.65 -32.69
C ASN A 76 21.61 -19.72 -33.46
N ARG A 77 20.95 -20.66 -32.77
CA ARG A 77 20.09 -21.67 -33.43
C ARG A 77 18.74 -21.08 -33.83
N LEU A 78 18.16 -20.20 -33.00
CA LEU A 78 16.88 -19.55 -33.29
C LEU A 78 16.96 -18.56 -34.47
N LYS A 79 18.10 -17.87 -34.64
CA LYS A 79 18.35 -17.00 -35.82
C LYS A 79 18.40 -17.75 -37.16
N LYS A 80 18.55 -19.08 -37.17
CA LYS A 80 18.64 -19.89 -38.41
C LYS A 80 17.31 -20.47 -38.86
N THR A 81 16.26 -20.37 -38.07
CA THR A 81 14.91 -20.82 -38.44
C THR A 81 14.04 -19.60 -38.70
N ASN A 82 14.03 -19.13 -39.95
CA ASN A 82 13.06 -18.15 -40.45
C ASN A 82 11.65 -18.77 -40.50
N ASP A 83 11.04 -18.96 -39.34
CA ASP A 83 9.64 -19.34 -39.25
C ASP A 83 8.91 -18.31 -38.37
N HIS A 84 8.09 -17.48 -39.02
CA HIS A 84 7.39 -16.35 -38.42
C HIS A 84 6.30 -16.82 -37.43
N SER A 85 6.73 -17.28 -36.26
CA SER A 85 5.84 -17.67 -35.15
C SER A 85 5.95 -16.66 -34.00
N LYS A 86 4.90 -16.53 -33.18
CA LYS A 86 4.86 -15.69 -31.96
C LYS A 86 6.01 -15.94 -30.97
N ASN A 87 6.75 -17.04 -31.10
CA ASN A 87 7.96 -17.32 -30.29
C ASN A 87 9.12 -16.36 -30.60
N ASP A 88 9.20 -15.82 -31.81
CA ASP A 88 10.35 -15.02 -32.27
C ASP A 88 10.37 -13.63 -31.64
N VAL A 89 9.19 -13.02 -31.47
CA VAL A 89 9.05 -11.71 -30.81
C VAL A 89 9.44 -11.78 -29.34
N LEU A 90 8.93 -12.77 -28.60
CA LEU A 90 9.25 -12.91 -27.17
C LEU A 90 10.74 -13.22 -26.96
N SER A 91 11.31 -14.05 -27.83
CA SER A 91 12.73 -14.36 -27.79
C SER A 91 13.56 -13.10 -28.00
N THR A 92 13.21 -12.28 -29.01
CA THR A 92 13.88 -10.99 -29.30
C THR A 92 13.84 -10.06 -28.09
N VAL A 93 12.66 -9.88 -27.49
CA VAL A 93 12.48 -9.03 -26.29
C VAL A 93 13.34 -9.52 -25.13
N VAL A 94 13.45 -10.83 -24.94
CA VAL A 94 14.32 -11.41 -23.90
C VAL A 94 15.79 -11.11 -24.20
N GLN A 95 16.23 -11.13 -25.47
CA GLN A 95 17.62 -10.77 -25.83
C GLN A 95 17.87 -9.30 -25.53
N ASP A 96 16.94 -8.43 -25.90
CA ASP A 96 17.06 -6.99 -25.68
C ASP A 96 17.23 -6.71 -24.17
N ILE A 97 16.36 -7.30 -23.34
CA ILE A 97 16.45 -7.16 -21.87
C ILE A 97 17.79 -7.70 -21.34
N LEU A 98 18.20 -8.90 -21.75
CA LEU A 98 19.45 -9.53 -21.26
C LEU A 98 20.71 -8.83 -21.75
N SER A 99 20.65 -8.16 -22.90
CA SER A 99 21.75 -7.35 -23.42
C SER A 99 21.97 -6.08 -22.59
N GLU A 100 20.92 -5.60 -21.94
CA GLU A 100 20.95 -4.42 -21.08
C GLU A 100 21.24 -4.78 -19.61
N THR A 101 20.65 -5.86 -19.08
CA THR A 101 20.80 -6.27 -17.68
C THR A 101 20.58 -7.76 -17.47
N TRP A 102 21.28 -8.33 -16.49
CA TRP A 102 21.04 -9.68 -15.96
C TRP A 102 20.33 -9.66 -14.59
N LEU A 103 20.10 -8.48 -14.02
CA LEU A 103 19.41 -8.26 -12.74
C LEU A 103 18.17 -7.39 -12.95
N LEU A 104 17.00 -7.91 -12.57
CA LEU A 104 15.73 -7.17 -12.55
C LEU A 104 15.26 -6.96 -11.11
N CYS A 105 15.12 -5.69 -10.73
CA CYS A 105 14.58 -5.30 -9.43
C CYS A 105 13.18 -4.70 -9.60
N PHE A 106 12.17 -5.37 -9.03
CA PHE A 106 10.79 -4.88 -9.02
C PHE A 106 10.40 -4.35 -7.65
N ASP A 107 10.08 -3.07 -7.58
CA ASP A 107 9.43 -2.50 -6.41
C ASP A 107 7.90 -2.70 -6.53
N GLU A 108 7.28 -3.17 -5.46
CA GLU A 108 5.83 -3.45 -5.37
C GLU A 108 5.27 -4.32 -6.51
N PHE A 109 5.85 -5.51 -6.73
CA PHE A 109 5.38 -6.45 -7.75
C PHE A 109 3.93 -6.86 -7.54
N GLN A 110 3.10 -6.41 -8.48
CA GLN A 110 1.69 -6.67 -8.56
C GLN A 110 1.30 -6.99 -10.01
N VAL A 111 0.34 -7.90 -10.17
CA VAL A 111 -0.22 -8.26 -11.48
C VAL A 111 -1.65 -7.78 -11.51
N THR A 112 -1.99 -7.02 -12.54
CA THR A 112 -3.19 -6.18 -12.54
C THR A 112 -4.06 -6.31 -13.79
N ASP A 113 -3.54 -6.83 -14.91
CA ASP A 113 -4.29 -7.08 -16.14
C ASP A 113 -4.04 -8.51 -16.67
N ILE A 114 -5.07 -9.06 -17.30
CA ILE A 114 -5.20 -10.40 -17.84
C ILE A 114 -4.44 -10.65 -19.13
N GLY A 115 -4.17 -9.58 -19.88
CA GLY A 115 -3.85 -9.66 -21.31
C GLY A 115 -2.72 -10.63 -21.65
N ASP A 116 -1.87 -10.93 -20.66
CA ASP A 116 -0.65 -11.66 -20.84
C ASP A 116 -0.25 -12.56 -19.67
N ALA A 117 -1.18 -13.12 -18.88
CA ALA A 117 -0.78 -14.12 -17.87
C ALA A 117 0.06 -15.28 -18.48
N MET A 118 -0.28 -15.68 -19.72
CA MET A 118 0.49 -16.64 -20.51
C MET A 118 1.81 -16.06 -21.04
N ILE A 119 1.87 -14.78 -21.41
CA ILE A 119 3.10 -14.15 -21.91
C ILE A 119 4.06 -13.82 -20.76
N ILE A 120 3.57 -13.35 -19.61
CA ILE A 120 4.34 -13.12 -18.38
C ILE A 120 5.03 -14.43 -17.97
N ARG A 121 4.27 -15.52 -17.90
CA ARG A 121 4.86 -16.83 -17.58
C ARG A 121 5.96 -17.19 -18.57
N ARG A 122 5.67 -17.12 -19.86
CA ARG A 122 6.66 -17.45 -20.90
C ARG A 122 7.87 -16.52 -20.87
N LEU A 123 7.67 -15.23 -20.61
CA LEU A 123 8.73 -14.24 -20.49
C LEU A 123 9.69 -14.63 -19.36
N PHE A 124 9.16 -14.87 -18.16
CA PHE A 124 9.99 -15.26 -17.02
C PHE A 124 10.58 -16.67 -17.17
N GLU A 125 9.90 -17.61 -17.84
CA GLU A 125 10.49 -18.89 -18.23
C GLU A 125 11.76 -18.68 -19.06
N HIS A 126 11.72 -17.81 -20.06
CA HIS A 126 12.89 -17.52 -20.89
C HIS A 126 13.93 -16.71 -20.13
N LEU A 127 13.55 -15.68 -19.37
CA LEU A 127 14.49 -14.87 -18.58
C LEU A 127 15.26 -15.74 -17.58
N PHE A 128 14.57 -16.54 -16.76
CA PHE A 128 15.22 -17.41 -15.77
C PHE A 128 16.04 -18.52 -16.42
N ALA A 129 15.59 -19.09 -17.55
CA ALA A 129 16.37 -20.07 -18.30
C ALA A 129 17.70 -19.51 -18.84
N ASN A 130 17.76 -18.19 -19.08
CA ASN A 130 18.95 -17.50 -19.55
C ASN A 130 19.78 -16.85 -18.42
N GLY A 131 19.50 -17.17 -17.16
CA GLY A 131 20.27 -16.67 -16.03
C GLY A 131 19.88 -15.26 -15.57
N MET A 132 18.68 -14.78 -15.88
CA MET A 132 18.17 -13.57 -15.25
C MET A 132 17.98 -13.79 -13.75
N VAL A 133 18.43 -12.84 -12.95
CA VAL A 133 18.16 -12.76 -11.51
C VAL A 133 17.05 -11.74 -11.26
N MET A 134 16.04 -12.13 -10.48
CA MET A 134 14.95 -11.23 -10.08
C MET A 134 14.98 -10.99 -8.57
N VAL A 135 14.93 -9.73 -8.18
CA VAL A 135 14.69 -9.29 -6.80
C VAL A 135 13.41 -8.48 -6.77
N SER A 136 12.53 -8.73 -5.81
CA SER A 136 11.24 -8.04 -5.77
C SER A 136 10.67 -7.86 -4.37
N THR A 137 10.01 -6.72 -4.16
CA THR A 137 9.12 -6.46 -3.01
C THR A 137 7.67 -6.64 -3.45
N SER A 138 6.79 -7.16 -2.58
CA SER A 138 5.35 -7.23 -2.87
C SER A 138 4.53 -7.11 -1.59
N ASN A 139 3.39 -6.43 -1.69
CA ASN A 139 2.39 -6.33 -0.62
C ASN A 139 1.42 -7.54 -0.62
N ARG A 140 1.60 -8.51 -1.51
CA ARG A 140 0.77 -9.72 -1.62
C ARG A 140 1.65 -10.96 -1.61
N ARG A 141 1.17 -12.02 -0.97
CA ARG A 141 1.81 -13.34 -1.08
C ARG A 141 1.73 -13.80 -2.54
N PRO A 142 2.66 -14.63 -3.02
CA PRO A 142 2.61 -15.16 -4.39
C PRO A 142 1.30 -15.86 -4.74
N ASP A 143 0.64 -16.52 -3.78
CA ASP A 143 -0.67 -17.15 -3.98
C ASP A 143 -1.79 -16.12 -4.22
N ASP A 144 -1.65 -14.92 -3.67
CA ASP A 144 -2.65 -13.83 -3.73
C ASP A 144 -2.39 -12.86 -4.88
N LEU A 145 -1.32 -13.08 -5.65
CA LEU A 145 -1.05 -12.33 -6.87
C LEU A 145 -2.20 -12.55 -7.85
N TYR A 146 -2.76 -11.46 -8.40
CA TYR A 146 -3.90 -11.48 -9.30
C TYR A 146 -5.19 -12.08 -8.71
N TYR A 147 -5.36 -12.02 -7.38
CA TYR A 147 -6.56 -12.52 -6.71
C TYR A 147 -7.82 -11.79 -7.22
N ASN A 148 -8.87 -12.55 -7.56
CA ASN A 148 -10.09 -12.08 -8.24
C ASN A 148 -9.90 -11.44 -9.63
N GLY A 149 -8.72 -11.58 -10.24
CA GLY A 149 -8.51 -11.16 -11.63
C GLY A 149 -9.41 -11.94 -12.60
N LEU A 150 -9.79 -11.29 -13.70
CA LEU A 150 -10.54 -11.92 -14.79
C LEU A 150 -9.68 -13.09 -15.35
N ASN A 151 -10.28 -14.20 -15.80
CA ASN A 151 -9.61 -15.49 -16.17
C ASN A 151 -8.37 -15.87 -15.32
N ARG A 152 -8.44 -15.70 -14.00
CA ARG A 152 -7.35 -16.05 -13.06
C ARG A 152 -6.81 -17.47 -13.26
N GLU A 153 -7.63 -18.42 -13.71
CA GLU A 153 -7.17 -19.77 -14.07
C GLU A 153 -5.99 -19.79 -15.06
N LEU A 154 -5.87 -18.81 -15.96
CA LEU A 154 -4.72 -18.70 -16.88
C LEU A 154 -3.43 -18.26 -16.18
N PHE A 155 -3.54 -17.56 -15.05
CA PHE A 155 -2.42 -17.09 -14.24
C PHE A 155 -1.99 -18.11 -13.17
N LEU A 156 -2.90 -18.94 -12.67
CA LEU A 156 -2.60 -19.93 -11.62
C LEU A 156 -1.36 -20.79 -11.91
N PRO A 157 -1.05 -21.22 -13.15
CA PRO A 157 0.16 -21.97 -13.45
C PRO A 157 1.47 -21.18 -13.28
N PHE A 158 1.44 -19.84 -13.30
CA PHE A 158 2.62 -19.01 -13.08
C PHE A 158 3.04 -18.97 -11.61
N ILE A 159 2.11 -19.07 -10.67
CA ILE A 159 2.38 -19.05 -9.22
C ILE A 159 3.37 -20.15 -8.80
N PRO A 160 3.16 -21.45 -9.11
CA PRO A 160 4.11 -22.49 -8.76
C PRO A 160 5.44 -22.34 -9.50
N PHE A 161 5.45 -21.81 -10.73
CA PHE A 161 6.68 -21.49 -11.44
C PHE A 161 7.48 -20.41 -10.71
N LEU A 162 6.84 -19.31 -10.32
CA LEU A 162 7.47 -18.22 -9.57
C LEU A 162 8.03 -18.73 -8.23
N LYS A 163 7.24 -19.50 -7.48
CA LYS A 163 7.67 -20.12 -6.21
C LYS A 163 8.86 -21.08 -6.35
N LYS A 164 8.97 -21.75 -7.50
CA LYS A 164 10.10 -22.65 -7.78
C LYS A 164 11.39 -21.88 -8.06
N HIS A 165 11.30 -20.73 -8.70
CA HIS A 165 12.46 -19.95 -9.14
C HIS A 165 12.82 -18.79 -8.21
N CYS A 166 11.94 -18.37 -7.30
CA CYS A 166 12.17 -17.29 -6.35
C CYS A 166 12.14 -17.81 -4.90
N GLN A 167 13.13 -17.39 -4.11
CA GLN A 167 13.09 -17.54 -2.66
C GLN A 167 12.17 -16.45 -2.08
N ILE A 168 11.17 -16.87 -1.32
CA ILE A 168 10.14 -15.97 -0.78
C ILE A 168 10.45 -15.70 0.69
N TYR A 169 10.71 -14.44 1.00
CA TYR A 169 10.90 -13.96 2.36
C TYR A 169 9.67 -13.16 2.79
N ASP A 170 8.96 -13.69 3.78
CA ASP A 170 7.87 -12.97 4.44
C ASP A 170 8.49 -11.93 5.37
N MET A 171 8.19 -10.65 5.15
CA MET A 171 8.69 -9.57 6.01
C MET A 171 8.17 -9.69 7.44
N GLY A 172 7.10 -10.45 7.70
CA GLY A 172 6.69 -10.88 9.05
C GLY A 172 6.38 -9.78 10.06
N SER A 173 6.51 -8.50 9.69
CA SER A 173 6.26 -7.38 10.58
C SER A 173 4.75 -7.21 10.74
N THR A 174 4.25 -7.56 11.91
CA THR A 174 2.89 -7.19 12.34
C THR A 174 2.72 -5.67 12.51
N LEU A 175 3.83 -4.91 12.47
CA LEU A 175 3.84 -3.46 12.55
C LEU A 175 3.98 -2.82 11.16
N ASP A 176 3.02 -1.95 10.81
CA ASP A 176 3.23 -0.95 9.78
C ASP A 176 4.13 0.16 10.34
N TYR A 177 5.43 0.08 10.01
CA TYR A 177 6.44 1.04 10.46
C TYR A 177 6.14 2.49 10.05
N ARG A 178 5.27 2.71 9.06
CA ARG A 178 4.87 4.05 8.63
C ARG A 178 4.05 4.80 9.68
N LEU A 179 3.42 4.07 10.61
CA LEU A 179 2.57 4.62 11.66
C LEU A 179 3.26 4.67 13.04
N THR A 180 4.53 4.26 13.12
CA THR A 180 5.23 4.12 14.39
C THR A 180 5.83 5.47 14.83
N GLY A 181 5.47 5.93 16.03
CA GLY A 181 6.08 7.11 16.66
C GLY A 181 7.48 6.82 17.22
N THR A 182 8.13 7.85 17.78
CA THR A 182 9.51 7.79 18.32
C THR A 182 9.76 6.69 19.35
N ASP A 183 8.73 6.30 20.12
CA ASP A 183 8.86 5.31 21.20
C ASP A 183 8.40 3.88 20.80
N GLY A 184 8.11 3.65 19.52
CA GLY A 184 7.73 2.31 19.06
C GLY A 184 6.29 1.89 19.32
N GLN A 185 5.47 2.80 19.84
CA GLN A 185 4.01 2.67 19.80
C GLN A 185 3.49 3.26 18.49
N VAL A 186 2.51 2.60 17.88
CA VAL A 186 1.80 3.19 16.75
C VAL A 186 0.92 4.30 17.31
N GLN A 187 1.30 5.55 17.04
CA GLN A 187 0.52 6.71 17.46
C GLN A 187 -0.38 7.12 16.30
N THR A 188 -1.65 6.72 16.38
CA THR A 188 -2.67 7.08 15.40
C THR A 188 -3.61 8.16 15.89
N VAL A 189 -3.59 8.49 17.19
CA VAL A 189 -4.39 9.56 17.79
C VAL A 189 -3.48 10.63 18.36
N PHE A 190 -3.75 11.88 18.00
CA PHE A 190 -2.98 13.05 18.38
C PHE A 190 -3.86 14.08 19.09
N ASP A 191 -3.26 14.87 19.98
CA ASP A 191 -3.96 15.97 20.65
C ASP A 191 -3.93 17.22 19.76
N ALA A 192 -5.06 17.58 19.16
CA ALA A 192 -5.19 18.74 18.27
C ALA A 192 -4.92 20.09 18.97
N ARG A 193 -4.92 20.13 20.31
CA ARG A 193 -4.68 21.35 21.10
C ARG A 193 -3.19 21.67 21.22
N LYS A 194 -2.30 20.72 20.92
CA LYS A 194 -0.84 20.94 20.95
C LYS A 194 -0.35 21.62 19.67
N PRO A 195 0.48 22.67 19.76
CA PRO A 195 1.02 23.36 18.58
C PRO A 195 1.89 22.49 17.66
N SER A 196 2.48 21.40 18.18
CA SER A 196 3.34 20.49 17.40
C SER A 196 2.56 19.47 16.57
N THR A 197 1.31 19.17 16.94
CA THR A 197 0.53 18.07 16.37
C THR A 197 0.37 18.16 14.86
N GLU A 198 0.09 19.35 14.32
CA GLU A 198 -0.07 19.50 12.88
C GLU A 198 1.23 19.19 12.12
N ARG A 199 2.38 19.58 12.69
CA ARG A 199 3.70 19.26 12.11
C ARG A 199 3.98 17.76 12.18
N GLU A 200 3.70 17.12 13.32
CA GLU A 200 3.89 15.68 13.52
C GLU A 200 3.05 14.87 12.53
N ILE A 201 1.76 15.22 12.36
CA ILE A 201 0.88 14.56 11.40
C ILE A 201 1.34 14.82 9.96
N ASN A 202 1.75 16.05 9.62
CA ASN A 202 2.24 16.34 8.28
C ASN A 202 3.52 15.56 7.94
N LEU A 203 4.46 15.42 8.87
CA LEU A 203 5.66 14.59 8.69
C LEU A 203 5.29 13.11 8.49
N LEU A 204 4.30 12.60 9.23
CA LEU A 204 3.82 11.23 9.06
C LEU A 204 3.12 11.04 7.71
N CYS A 205 2.32 12.02 7.28
CA CYS A 205 1.74 12.05 5.94
C CYS A 205 2.82 12.04 4.85
N GLU A 206 3.86 12.87 4.97
CA GLU A 206 4.98 12.92 4.02
C GLU A 206 5.66 11.56 3.90
N LYS A 207 5.93 10.88 5.03
CA LYS A 207 6.49 9.52 5.04
C LYS A 207 5.58 8.50 4.36
N LEU A 208 4.27 8.59 4.57
CA LEU A 208 3.30 7.67 3.99
C LEU A 208 3.18 7.82 2.46
N ILE A 209 3.24 9.05 1.95
CA ILE A 209 3.02 9.35 0.53
C ILE A 209 4.30 9.34 -0.30
N ALA A 210 5.48 9.47 0.33
CA ALA A 210 6.76 9.57 -0.37
C ALA A 210 6.94 8.46 -1.43
N PRO A 211 7.51 8.77 -2.61
CA PRO A 211 8.01 10.09 -3.06
C PRO A 211 6.94 10.97 -3.73
N HIS A 212 5.65 10.69 -3.56
CA HIS A 212 4.57 11.37 -4.30
C HIS A 212 4.17 12.70 -3.66
N THR A 213 3.76 13.64 -4.51
CA THR A 213 3.19 14.94 -4.08
C THR A 213 1.67 14.83 -3.98
N PRO A 214 1.03 15.35 -2.93
CA PRO A 214 -0.43 15.32 -2.78
C PRO A 214 -1.12 16.18 -3.84
N GLN A 215 -2.24 15.68 -4.35
CA GLN A 215 -3.06 16.37 -5.35
C GLN A 215 -4.56 16.19 -5.04
N PRO A 216 -5.40 17.17 -5.44
CA PRO A 216 -6.84 17.01 -5.34
C PRO A 216 -7.36 15.96 -6.33
N GLN A 217 -8.46 15.30 -6.00
CA GLN A 217 -9.13 14.30 -6.82
C GLN A 217 -10.65 14.42 -6.68
N GLU A 218 -11.40 14.00 -7.70
CA GLU A 218 -12.84 13.78 -7.61
C GLU A 218 -13.15 12.29 -7.72
N LEU A 219 -13.94 11.75 -6.79
CA LEU A 219 -14.46 10.38 -6.88
C LEU A 219 -15.90 10.39 -7.41
N ASP A 220 -16.18 9.50 -8.38
CA ASP A 220 -17.54 9.26 -8.84
C ASP A 220 -18.28 8.31 -7.88
N VAL A 221 -19.20 8.87 -7.12
CA VAL A 221 -20.04 8.20 -6.13
C VAL A 221 -21.50 8.25 -6.60
N MET A 222 -21.99 7.14 -7.14
CA MET A 222 -23.39 6.98 -7.58
C MET A 222 -23.89 8.12 -8.50
N GLY A 223 -23.04 8.56 -9.43
CA GLY A 223 -23.37 9.63 -10.39
C GLY A 223 -23.17 11.06 -9.86
N ARG A 224 -22.64 11.22 -8.63
CA ARG A 224 -22.21 12.50 -8.06
C ARG A 224 -20.71 12.49 -7.84
N LYS A 225 -20.09 13.67 -7.95
CA LYS A 225 -18.68 13.85 -7.65
C LYS A 225 -18.44 14.19 -6.18
N CYS A 226 -17.61 13.39 -5.52
CA CYS A 226 -17.08 13.66 -4.18
C CYS A 226 -15.68 14.29 -4.30
N TYR A 227 -15.54 15.54 -3.90
CA TYR A 227 -14.28 16.27 -3.97
C TYR A 227 -13.35 15.90 -2.82
N ILE A 228 -12.11 15.57 -3.17
CA ILE A 228 -11.04 15.19 -2.25
C ILE A 228 -9.92 16.21 -2.40
N PRO A 229 -9.74 17.12 -1.43
CA PRO A 229 -8.78 18.22 -1.55
C PRO A 229 -7.33 17.75 -1.49
N TRP A 230 -7.07 16.64 -0.79
CA TRP A 230 -5.73 16.16 -0.51
C TRP A 230 -5.69 14.64 -0.54
N GLN A 231 -5.01 14.06 -1.52
CA GLN A 231 -4.68 12.64 -1.54
C GLN A 231 -3.34 12.39 -2.24
N ALA A 232 -2.68 11.30 -1.85
CA ALA A 232 -1.59 10.70 -2.61
C ALA A 232 -1.36 9.26 -2.12
N ARG A 233 -0.95 8.37 -3.03
CA ARG A 233 -0.56 6.98 -2.74
C ARG A 233 -1.56 6.25 -1.82
N GLY A 234 -2.87 6.48 -1.98
CA GLY A 234 -3.90 5.82 -1.16
C GLY A 234 -4.05 6.35 0.26
N VAL A 235 -3.45 7.50 0.56
CA VAL A 235 -3.70 8.28 1.77
C VAL A 235 -4.58 9.47 1.41
N VAL A 236 -5.56 9.74 2.24
CA VAL A 236 -6.43 10.91 2.11
C VAL A 236 -6.44 11.70 3.41
N LYS A 237 -6.57 13.04 3.33
CA LYS A 237 -6.58 13.93 4.49
C LYS A 237 -7.78 14.86 4.45
N PHE A 238 -8.48 14.94 5.58
CA PHE A 238 -9.64 15.81 5.79
C PHE A 238 -9.61 16.41 7.19
N THR A 239 -10.29 17.54 7.37
CA THR A 239 -10.76 18.02 8.67
C THR A 239 -12.12 17.41 9.03
N PHE A 240 -12.44 17.36 10.33
CA PHE A 240 -13.74 16.89 10.80
C PHE A 240 -14.90 17.68 10.17
N GLN A 241 -14.73 18.99 10.02
CA GLN A 241 -15.72 19.87 9.41
C GLN A 241 -15.98 19.51 7.94
N GLU A 242 -14.95 19.12 7.20
CA GLU A 242 -15.10 18.72 5.80
C GLU A 242 -15.90 17.44 5.62
N LEU A 243 -15.72 16.44 6.51
CA LEU A 243 -16.43 15.16 6.39
C LEU A 243 -17.79 15.15 7.07
N CYS A 244 -17.92 15.78 8.25
CA CYS A 244 -19.10 15.63 9.09
C CYS A 244 -20.04 16.84 9.01
N THR A 245 -19.60 18.01 8.56
CA THR A 245 -20.45 19.22 8.44
C THR A 245 -20.96 19.45 7.01
N LYS A 246 -20.17 19.13 5.98
CA LYS A 246 -20.60 19.25 4.57
C LYS A 246 -21.61 18.16 4.18
N ASN A 247 -22.35 18.36 3.07
CA ASN A 247 -23.34 17.40 2.53
C ASN A 247 -22.69 16.15 1.91
N LEU A 248 -22.00 15.37 2.74
CA LEU A 248 -21.58 14.03 2.42
C LEU A 248 -22.62 13.03 2.93
N PHE A 249 -22.78 11.96 2.16
CA PHE A 249 -23.72 10.87 2.43
C PHE A 249 -22.95 9.58 2.69
N SER A 250 -23.63 8.56 3.22
CA SER A 250 -23.04 7.24 3.51
C SER A 250 -22.27 6.65 2.32
N ALA A 251 -22.76 6.84 1.10
CA ALA A 251 -22.09 6.39 -0.12
C ALA A 251 -20.69 7.00 -0.31
N ASP A 252 -20.46 8.24 0.14
CA ASP A 252 -19.13 8.87 0.06
C ASP A 252 -18.15 8.24 1.03
N PHE A 253 -18.60 7.94 2.25
CA PHE A 253 -17.76 7.28 3.25
C PHE A 253 -17.38 5.87 2.80
N ILE A 254 -18.29 5.13 2.17
CA ILE A 254 -17.98 3.84 1.52
C ILE A 254 -16.96 4.04 0.40
N ALA A 255 -17.15 5.04 -0.46
CA ALA A 255 -16.22 5.31 -1.56
C ALA A 255 -14.81 5.65 -1.04
N ILE A 256 -14.71 6.53 -0.04
CA ILE A 256 -13.45 6.91 0.59
C ILE A 256 -12.81 5.68 1.26
N ALA A 257 -13.54 4.99 2.14
CA ALA A 257 -13.04 3.85 2.89
C ALA A 257 -12.63 2.70 1.97
N SER A 258 -13.31 2.48 0.86
CA SER A 258 -12.97 1.41 -0.08
C SER A 258 -11.87 1.76 -1.08
N THR A 259 -11.53 3.05 -1.21
CA THR A 259 -10.50 3.56 -2.15
C THR A 259 -9.15 3.77 -1.49
N TYR A 260 -9.14 4.37 -0.30
CA TYR A 260 -7.91 4.78 0.40
C TYR A 260 -7.56 3.78 1.48
N HIS A 261 -6.28 3.44 1.60
CA HIS A 261 -5.80 2.54 2.66
C HIS A 261 -5.70 3.25 4.02
N THR A 262 -5.48 4.57 4.01
CA THR A 262 -5.35 5.40 5.21
C THR A 262 -6.15 6.69 5.08
N LEU A 263 -6.91 7.03 6.12
CA LEU A 263 -7.59 8.31 6.26
C LEU A 263 -6.99 9.09 7.43
N VAL A 264 -6.64 10.35 7.18
CA VAL A 264 -6.18 11.31 8.17
C VAL A 264 -7.31 12.29 8.48
N LEU A 265 -7.81 12.29 9.71
CA LEU A 265 -8.93 13.12 10.17
C LEU A 265 -8.51 14.13 11.23
N LEU A 266 -8.48 15.41 10.87
CA LEU A 266 -8.02 16.48 11.76
C LEU A 266 -9.15 17.10 12.56
N ASN A 267 -8.86 17.49 13.78
CA ASN A 267 -9.65 18.38 14.64
C ASN A 267 -11.05 17.84 14.97
N ILE A 268 -11.12 16.58 15.42
CA ILE A 268 -12.36 15.97 15.91
C ILE A 268 -12.76 16.68 17.23
N PRO A 269 -13.90 17.39 17.26
CA PRO A 269 -14.33 18.13 18.43
C PRO A 269 -14.99 17.22 19.47
N LYS A 270 -15.22 17.76 20.67
CA LYS A 270 -16.17 17.17 21.61
C LYS A 270 -17.59 17.31 21.05
N LEU A 271 -18.27 16.18 20.90
CA LEU A 271 -19.62 16.09 20.39
C LEU A 271 -20.64 15.97 21.54
N ASN A 272 -21.76 16.66 21.39
CA ASN A 272 -22.86 16.72 22.33
C ASN A 272 -24.18 16.64 21.55
N ILE A 273 -25.32 16.69 22.25
CA ILE A 273 -26.61 16.46 21.60
C ILE A 273 -26.98 17.49 20.53
N GLU A 274 -26.42 18.70 20.59
CA GLU A 274 -26.64 19.75 19.59
C GLU A 274 -26.01 19.36 18.22
N HIS A 275 -25.07 18.41 18.23
CA HIS A 275 -24.34 17.96 17.06
C HIS A 275 -24.88 16.64 16.45
N ARG A 276 -26.20 16.37 16.55
CA ARG A 276 -26.77 15.05 16.16
C ARG A 276 -26.39 14.60 14.76
N ASP A 277 -26.43 15.50 13.77
CA ASP A 277 -26.15 15.14 12.38
C ASP A 277 -24.67 14.84 12.16
N GLN A 278 -23.78 15.63 12.77
CA GLN A 278 -22.33 15.41 12.72
C GLN A 278 -21.98 14.10 13.43
N ILE A 279 -22.63 13.82 14.55
CA ILE A 279 -22.51 12.59 15.32
C ILE A 279 -22.89 11.37 14.46
N ARG A 280 -24.07 11.39 13.82
CA ARG A 280 -24.53 10.28 12.97
C ARG A 280 -23.57 10.05 11.80
N ARG A 281 -23.12 11.12 11.15
CA ARG A 281 -22.15 11.05 10.05
C ARG A 281 -20.80 10.48 10.52
N PHE A 282 -20.33 10.88 11.69
CA PHE A 282 -19.09 10.37 12.27
C PHE A 282 -19.18 8.89 12.61
N ILE A 283 -20.31 8.42 13.18
CA ILE A 283 -20.57 6.99 13.38
C ILE A 283 -20.44 6.24 12.05
N ILE A 284 -21.17 6.68 11.02
CA ILE A 284 -21.18 6.01 9.71
C ILE A 284 -19.77 6.00 9.11
N LEU A 285 -19.03 7.10 9.20
CA LEU A 285 -17.65 7.17 8.74
C LEU A 285 -16.76 6.13 9.43
N ILE A 286 -16.77 6.06 10.76
CA ILE A 286 -15.96 5.10 11.51
C ILE A 286 -16.36 3.67 11.18
N ASP A 287 -17.65 3.39 11.03
CA ASP A 287 -18.17 2.08 10.66
C ASP A 287 -17.66 1.64 9.29
N GLU A 288 -17.69 2.52 8.29
CA GLU A 288 -17.17 2.21 6.96
C GLU A 288 -15.65 2.04 6.96
N LEU A 289 -14.92 2.89 7.67
CA LEU A 289 -13.47 2.73 7.81
C LEU A 289 -13.12 1.38 8.45
N TYR A 290 -13.86 0.99 9.49
CA TYR A 290 -13.70 -0.27 10.20
C TYR A 290 -14.00 -1.48 9.30
N ASN A 291 -15.13 -1.45 8.58
CA ASN A 291 -15.55 -2.54 7.68
C ASN A 291 -14.53 -2.81 6.57
N TYR A 292 -13.86 -1.77 6.09
CA TYR A 292 -12.88 -1.88 5.03
C TYR A 292 -11.43 -2.01 5.53
N TYR A 293 -11.20 -2.13 6.85
CA TYR A 293 -9.88 -2.13 7.50
C TYR A 293 -9.00 -0.94 7.11
N THR A 294 -9.62 0.20 6.86
CA THR A 294 -8.94 1.47 6.58
C THR A 294 -8.26 1.95 7.85
N LYS A 295 -7.00 2.38 7.74
CA LYS A 295 -6.25 2.90 8.89
C LYS A 295 -6.70 4.34 9.14
N LEU A 296 -6.96 4.66 10.40
CA LEU A 296 -7.33 6.02 10.80
C LEU A 296 -6.14 6.63 11.55
N ILE A 297 -5.71 7.81 11.09
CA ILE A 297 -4.89 8.72 11.89
C ILE A 297 -5.78 9.91 12.19
N CYS A 298 -5.89 10.36 13.43
CA CYS A 298 -6.72 11.50 13.76
C CYS A 298 -6.13 12.42 14.81
N SER A 299 -6.58 13.66 14.82
CA SER A 299 -6.37 14.58 15.93
C SER A 299 -7.70 14.91 16.63
N ILE A 300 -7.69 14.87 17.96
CA ILE A 300 -8.86 15.07 18.82
C ILE A 300 -8.69 16.34 19.67
N LEU A 301 -9.78 17.05 19.94
CA LEU A 301 -9.82 18.25 20.81
C LEU A 301 -10.18 17.92 22.27
N VAL A 302 -10.10 16.64 22.64
CA VAL A 302 -10.38 16.10 23.98
C VAL A 302 -9.18 15.27 24.44
N ASP A 303 -9.14 14.92 25.73
CA ASP A 303 -7.99 14.19 26.30
C ASP A 303 -7.92 12.73 25.84
N ASP A 304 -9.08 12.09 25.63
CA ASP A 304 -9.17 10.68 25.22
C ASP A 304 -10.32 10.46 24.22
N VAL A 305 -10.20 9.47 23.33
CA VAL A 305 -11.24 9.13 22.35
C VAL A 305 -12.59 8.76 23.00
N ARG A 306 -12.56 8.26 24.24
CA ARG A 306 -13.76 7.98 25.04
C ARG A 306 -14.55 9.24 25.41
N GLU A 307 -13.89 10.40 25.39
CA GLU A 307 -14.48 11.69 25.73
C GLU A 307 -14.99 12.47 24.51
N ILE A 308 -14.82 11.92 23.29
CA ILE A 308 -15.35 12.54 22.07
C ILE A 308 -16.86 12.73 22.19
N PHE A 309 -17.57 11.76 22.76
CA PHE A 309 -19.01 11.85 23.01
C PHE A 309 -19.26 12.23 24.47
N THR A 310 -20.08 13.27 24.68
CA THR A 310 -20.52 13.62 26.03
C THR A 310 -21.56 12.59 26.50
N PRO A 311 -21.42 12.00 27.70
CA PRO A 311 -22.43 11.09 28.24
C PRO A 311 -23.77 11.84 28.39
N LEU A 312 -24.78 11.43 27.64
CA LEU A 312 -26.11 12.06 27.67
C LEU A 312 -26.87 11.77 28.98
N LYS A 313 -26.34 10.90 29.84
CA LYS A 313 -26.94 10.53 31.14
C LYS A 313 -26.90 11.67 32.18
N ASP A 314 -25.98 12.62 32.05
CA ASP A 314 -25.74 13.64 33.09
C ASP A 314 -26.52 14.95 32.90
N ASN A 315 -27.18 15.14 31.76
CA ASN A 315 -27.99 16.33 31.55
C ASN A 315 -29.39 16.13 32.16
N LYS A 316 -29.54 16.54 33.42
CA LYS A 316 -30.81 16.52 34.18
C LYS A 316 -31.97 17.33 33.56
N ASN A 317 -31.73 18.02 32.44
CA ASN A 317 -32.68 18.92 31.77
C ASN A 317 -33.17 18.43 30.39
N LEU A 318 -32.87 17.20 29.94
CA LEU A 318 -33.39 16.72 28.64
C LEU A 318 -34.90 16.45 28.70
N LYS A 319 -35.63 16.96 27.72
CA LYS A 319 -37.01 16.55 27.47
C LYS A 319 -37.02 15.14 26.86
N ARG A 320 -38.13 14.41 26.98
CA ARG A 320 -38.28 13.04 26.43
C ARG A 320 -38.04 12.95 24.91
N GLU A 321 -38.31 14.04 24.21
CA GLU A 321 -38.09 14.25 22.78
C GLU A 321 -36.62 14.51 22.42
N ASP A 322 -35.83 15.02 23.37
CA ASP A 322 -34.39 15.16 23.25
C ASP A 322 -33.65 13.86 23.58
N LEU A 323 -34.30 12.83 24.13
CA LEU A 323 -33.64 11.55 24.34
C LEU A 323 -33.30 10.92 22.98
N MET A 324 -32.02 10.67 22.73
CA MET A 324 -31.58 9.87 21.58
C MET A 324 -32.16 8.45 21.69
N SER A 325 -32.42 7.80 20.56
CA SER A 325 -32.96 6.43 20.61
C SER A 325 -31.93 5.49 21.27
N MET A 326 -32.40 4.42 21.90
CA MET A 326 -31.52 3.40 22.48
C MET A 326 -30.50 2.87 21.45
N ASP A 327 -30.91 2.80 20.18
CA ASP A 327 -30.06 2.36 19.08
C ASP A 327 -28.91 3.33 18.77
N GLU A 328 -29.13 4.64 18.91
CA GLU A 328 -28.10 5.67 18.74
C GLU A 328 -27.08 5.62 19.89
N PHE A 329 -27.53 5.38 21.12
CA PHE A 329 -26.65 5.15 22.25
C PHE A 329 -25.72 3.96 22.04
N HIS A 330 -26.30 2.82 21.64
CA HIS A 330 -25.51 1.64 21.32
C HIS A 330 -24.57 1.89 20.13
N ALA A 331 -24.92 2.77 19.19
CA ALA A 331 -24.02 3.16 18.12
C ALA A 331 -22.81 3.94 18.64
N PHE A 332 -22.96 4.83 19.64
CA PHE A 332 -21.81 5.53 20.25
C PHE A 332 -20.82 4.60 20.90
N ASP A 333 -21.29 3.72 21.77
CA ASP A 333 -20.42 2.80 22.50
C ASP A 333 -19.65 1.89 21.54
N ARG A 334 -20.31 1.47 20.44
CA ARG A 334 -19.65 0.73 19.35
C ARG A 334 -18.61 1.58 18.63
N THR A 335 -18.90 2.84 18.29
CA THR A 335 -17.95 3.72 17.63
C THR A 335 -16.72 3.99 18.49
N VAL A 336 -16.88 4.24 19.80
CA VAL A 336 -15.74 4.39 20.72
C VAL A 336 -14.93 3.10 20.81
N SER A 337 -15.60 1.95 20.93
CA SER A 337 -14.92 0.65 20.95
C SER A 337 -14.11 0.41 19.68
N ARG A 338 -14.66 0.75 18.51
CA ARG A 338 -13.97 0.70 17.22
C ARG A 338 -12.78 1.65 17.17
N LEU A 339 -12.93 2.89 17.62
CA LEU A 339 -11.82 3.85 17.67
C LEU A 339 -10.66 3.35 18.54
N ILE A 340 -10.95 2.68 19.65
CA ILE A 340 -9.93 2.05 20.51
C ILE A 340 -9.30 0.85 19.79
N GLU A 341 -10.10 -0.05 19.22
CA GLU A 341 -9.58 -1.21 18.47
C GLU A 341 -8.73 -0.77 17.28
N MET A 342 -9.10 0.29 16.57
CA MET A 342 -8.37 0.82 15.41
C MET A 342 -6.95 1.32 15.75
N GLN A 343 -6.66 1.56 17.04
CA GLN A 343 -5.33 1.90 17.55
C GLN A 343 -4.49 0.65 17.88
N SER A 344 -5.10 -0.53 17.98
CA SER A 344 -4.43 -1.77 18.33
C SER A 344 -3.49 -2.25 17.23
N LYS A 345 -2.39 -2.91 17.61
CA LYS A 345 -1.45 -3.50 16.65
C LYS A 345 -2.14 -4.55 15.79
N GLU A 346 -3.06 -5.31 16.38
CA GLU A 346 -3.86 -6.33 15.73
C GLU A 346 -4.69 -5.74 14.59
N TYR A 347 -5.38 -4.63 14.82
CA TYR A 347 -6.16 -3.96 13.77
C TYR A 347 -5.25 -3.37 12.70
N LEU A 348 -4.12 -2.77 13.08
CA LEU A 348 -3.18 -2.17 12.14
C LEU A 348 -2.51 -3.21 11.24
N ALA A 349 -2.32 -4.44 11.72
CA ALA A 349 -1.83 -5.57 10.94
C ALA A 349 -2.86 -6.13 9.93
N LYS A 350 -4.17 -5.86 10.11
CA LYS A 350 -5.21 -6.39 9.20
C LYS A 350 -5.00 -5.85 7.77
N PRO A 351 -5.03 -6.72 6.74
CA PRO A 351 -4.89 -6.28 5.35
C PRO A 351 -6.10 -5.45 4.93
N LYS A 352 -5.86 -4.40 4.14
CA LYS A 352 -6.89 -3.51 3.63
C LYS A 352 -7.85 -4.25 2.70
N LEU A 353 -9.16 -4.01 2.84
CA LEU A 353 -10.16 -4.44 1.88
C LEU A 353 -10.43 -3.32 0.88
N PHE A 354 -10.10 -3.51 -0.39
CA PHE A 354 -10.41 -2.55 -1.46
C PHE A 354 -11.71 -2.95 -2.17
N SER A 355 -12.47 -1.98 -2.69
CA SER A 355 -13.60 -2.31 -3.58
C SER A 355 -13.09 -2.90 -4.90
N LYS A 356 -13.92 -3.73 -5.55
CA LYS A 356 -13.60 -4.29 -6.88
C LYS A 356 -13.31 -3.20 -7.92
N LYS A 357 -14.02 -2.06 -7.87
CA LYS A 357 -13.83 -0.94 -8.81
C LYS A 357 -12.49 -0.23 -8.63
N VAL A 358 -12.00 -0.17 -7.38
CA VAL A 358 -10.70 0.42 -7.03
C VAL A 358 -9.56 -0.55 -7.36
N GLN A 359 -9.77 -1.87 -7.23
CA GLN A 359 -8.83 -2.87 -7.76
C GLN A 359 -8.56 -2.68 -9.27
N ASP A 360 -9.55 -2.20 -10.03
CA ASP A 360 -9.45 -1.89 -11.47
C ASP A 360 -8.90 -0.49 -11.80
N GLU A 361 -8.74 0.41 -10.82
CA GLU A 361 -8.13 1.73 -11.01
C GLU A 361 -6.69 1.77 -10.51
N TRP A 362 -6.39 1.09 -9.41
CA TRP A 362 -5.03 0.83 -8.93
C TRP A 362 -4.28 -0.20 -9.78
N SER A 363 -5.00 -0.93 -10.64
CA SER A 363 -4.40 -1.72 -11.71
C SER A 363 -3.80 -0.88 -12.85
N LYS A 364 -4.27 0.37 -12.98
CA LYS A 364 -3.92 1.32 -14.05
C LYS A 364 -2.86 2.35 -13.65
N LEU A 365 -2.59 2.45 -12.34
CA LEU A 365 -1.46 3.16 -11.73
C LEU A 365 -0.33 2.17 -11.48
#